data_AF-A0A7S1GPU8-F1
#
_entry.id   AF-A0A7S1GPU8-F1
#
_cell.length_a   1.000
_cell.length_b   1.000
_cell.length_c   1.000
_cell.angle_alpha   90.00
_cell.angle_beta   90.00
_cell.angle_gamma   90.00
#
_symmetry.space_group_name_H-M   'P 1'
#
loop_
_entity.id
_entity.type
_entity.pdbx_description
1 polymer ?
#
loop_
_entity_poly.entity_id
_entity_poly.type
_entity_poly.pdbx_seq_one_letter_code
_entity_poly.pdbx_strand_id
1 'polypeptide(L)'
;PPPPPTTTLVPTVSIGSIGDSSCHSNNTSFIPAVSLRQSRLENTPMKDDFAPGPYDIICGDRSKPSVNHTGNRRFKLMIQMNVDKYKNAPSKVDKSLVVISLVDNIRDLGGHFVRQDKSTKRWADIGDRQAREKVGYALRDSIVASKKKNDRKARRKNKQISSSKVNQ
;
A
#
# COMPACT_ATOMS: atom_id res chain seq x y z
N PRO A 1 -42.74 58.00 -31.14
CA PRO A 1 -42.63 56.58 -30.71
C PRO A 1 -41.51 56.38 -29.69
N PRO A 2 -41.56 55.41 -28.76
CA PRO A 2 -42.66 54.76 -28.03
C PRO A 2 -42.56 55.10 -26.49
N PRO A 3 -43.32 54.47 -25.55
CA PRO A 3 -43.62 54.99 -24.20
C PRO A 3 -42.59 54.61 -23.09
N PRO A 4 -42.64 55.22 -21.89
CA PRO A 4 -42.10 54.63 -20.64
C PRO A 4 -43.17 53.70 -20.02
N PRO A 5 -42.97 52.93 -18.92
CA PRO A 5 -41.85 52.77 -17.97
C PRO A 5 -41.43 51.27 -17.82
N THR A 6 -40.58 50.82 -16.89
CA THR A 6 -41.03 50.24 -15.61
C THR A 6 -39.82 49.68 -14.83
N THR A 7 -39.71 50.08 -13.57
CA THR A 7 -38.85 49.51 -12.53
C THR A 7 -39.24 48.06 -12.25
N THR A 8 -38.28 47.14 -12.15
CA THR A 8 -38.49 45.91 -11.37
C THR A 8 -37.25 45.59 -10.54
N LEU A 9 -37.53 45.48 -9.25
CA LEU A 9 -36.63 45.15 -8.16
C LEU A 9 -36.14 43.70 -8.26
N VAL A 10 -34.91 43.48 -7.83
CA VAL A 10 -34.29 42.18 -7.53
C VAL A 10 -35.11 41.37 -6.52
N PRO A 11 -34.85 40.05 -6.46
CA PRO A 11 -34.40 39.53 -5.17
C PRO A 11 -33.13 38.68 -5.27
N THR A 12 -32.20 39.06 -4.40
CA THR A 12 -31.13 38.30 -3.77
C THR A 12 -31.44 36.82 -3.57
N VAL A 13 -30.52 35.93 -3.99
CA VAL A 13 -30.33 34.64 -3.32
C VAL A 13 -28.83 34.29 -3.24
N SER A 14 -28.32 34.47 -2.02
CA SER A 14 -27.31 33.70 -1.29
C SER A 14 -26.10 33.09 -1.98
N ILE A 15 -24.95 33.63 -1.56
CA ILE A 15 -23.61 33.05 -1.54
C ILE A 15 -23.61 31.65 -0.92
N GLY A 16 -23.13 30.66 -1.67
CA GLY A 16 -22.76 29.34 -1.17
C GLY A 16 -21.28 29.07 -1.49
N SER A 17 -20.41 29.41 -0.55
CA SER A 17 -18.99 29.02 -0.55
C SER A 17 -18.80 27.69 0.15
N ILE A 18 -18.49 26.61 -0.58
CA ILE A 18 -17.68 25.44 -0.15
C ILE A 18 -17.16 24.82 -1.46
N GLY A 19 -15.89 24.80 -1.87
CA GLY A 19 -14.67 24.72 -1.09
C GLY A 19 -14.29 23.27 -0.80
N ASP A 20 -13.86 22.48 -1.79
CA ASP A 20 -12.65 21.62 -1.68
C ASP A 20 -12.26 21.00 -3.04
N SER A 21 -11.25 21.61 -3.66
CA SER A 21 -10.04 20.98 -4.19
C SER A 21 -10.10 19.51 -4.65
N SER A 22 -10.61 19.30 -5.87
CA SER A 22 -10.26 18.15 -6.70
C SER A 22 -8.78 18.21 -7.11
N CYS A 23 -7.87 17.74 -6.24
CA CYS A 23 -6.46 17.56 -6.59
C CYS A 23 -6.23 16.20 -7.27
N HIS A 24 -6.76 16.05 -8.49
CA HIS A 24 -6.29 15.03 -9.42
C HIS A 24 -4.95 15.49 -10.02
N SER A 25 -3.88 15.42 -9.21
CA SER A 25 -2.54 15.70 -9.71
C SER A 25 -2.00 14.48 -10.46
N ASN A 26 -2.32 14.43 -11.76
CA ASN A 26 -1.61 13.60 -12.73
C ASN A 26 -0.24 14.24 -12.99
N ASN A 27 0.72 14.05 -12.09
CA ASN A 27 2.11 14.40 -12.37
C ASN A 27 2.86 13.15 -12.87
N THR A 28 2.62 12.81 -14.14
CA THR A 28 3.40 11.82 -14.90
C THR A 28 4.50 12.53 -15.67
N SER A 29 5.40 13.21 -14.99
CA SER A 29 6.60 13.72 -15.64
C SER A 29 7.83 13.37 -14.81
N PHE A 30 8.74 12.65 -15.48
CA PHE A 30 10.05 12.21 -14.99
C PHE A 30 10.08 11.04 -14.01
N ILE A 31 9.66 9.87 -14.49
CA ILE A 31 10.22 8.60 -14.02
C ILE A 31 11.34 8.22 -15.01
N PRO A 32 12.59 8.00 -14.58
CA PRO A 32 13.66 7.53 -15.47
C PRO A 32 13.23 6.19 -16.07
N ALA A 33 13.52 5.98 -17.35
CA ALA A 33 13.03 4.86 -18.18
C ALA A 33 13.05 3.50 -17.47
N VAL A 34 11.98 3.20 -16.73
CA VAL A 34 11.68 1.87 -16.24
C VAL A 34 11.22 1.11 -17.48
N SER A 35 11.96 0.05 -17.80
CA SER A 35 11.65 -0.96 -18.83
C SER A 35 10.14 -1.02 -19.10
N LEU A 36 9.72 -0.77 -20.35
CA LEU A 36 8.33 -0.80 -20.84
C LEU A 36 7.71 -2.20 -20.71
N ARG A 37 7.57 -2.72 -19.49
CA ARG A 37 6.72 -3.87 -19.21
C ARG A 37 5.30 -3.34 -19.13
N GLN A 38 4.42 -3.93 -19.92
CA GLN A 38 2.99 -3.63 -19.89
C GLN A 38 2.50 -3.71 -18.43
N SER A 39 2.03 -2.59 -17.88
CA SER A 39 1.48 -2.57 -16.53
C SER A 39 0.33 -3.57 -16.45
N ARG A 40 0.34 -4.44 -15.43
CA ARG A 40 -0.75 -5.41 -15.27
C ARG A 40 -2.03 -4.70 -14.84
N LEU A 41 -3.11 -5.02 -15.54
CA LEU A 41 -4.46 -4.53 -15.26
C LEU A 41 -4.95 -5.01 -13.89
N GLU A 42 -5.76 -4.18 -13.25
CA GLU A 42 -6.37 -4.51 -11.96
C GLU A 42 -7.38 -5.65 -12.10
N ASN A 43 -7.42 -6.56 -11.10
CA ASN A 43 -8.37 -7.67 -10.98
C ASN A 43 -8.45 -8.58 -12.22
N THR A 44 -7.30 -8.91 -12.82
CA THR A 44 -7.26 -9.84 -13.96
C THR A 44 -7.57 -11.26 -13.46
N PRO A 45 -8.63 -11.94 -13.95
CA PRO A 45 -8.96 -13.28 -13.51
C PRO A 45 -7.85 -14.26 -13.92
N MET A 46 -7.47 -15.13 -12.98
CA MET A 46 -6.55 -16.24 -13.26
C MET A 46 -7.32 -17.39 -13.92
N LYS A 47 -6.59 -18.38 -14.45
CA LYS A 47 -7.18 -19.62 -14.97
C LYS A 47 -8.01 -20.32 -13.89
N ASP A 48 -9.04 -21.06 -14.30
CA ASP A 48 -9.96 -21.73 -13.37
C ASP A 48 -9.25 -22.74 -12.45
N ASP A 49 -8.21 -23.43 -12.96
CA ASP A 49 -7.40 -24.38 -12.19
C ASP A 49 -6.21 -23.73 -11.47
N PHE A 50 -6.19 -22.40 -11.35
CA PHE A 50 -5.07 -21.71 -10.74
C PHE A 50 -4.97 -22.01 -9.23
N ALA A 51 -3.81 -22.54 -8.83
CA ALA A 51 -3.40 -22.67 -7.45
C ALA A 51 -2.19 -21.76 -7.19
N PRO A 52 -2.20 -20.92 -6.12
CA PRO A 52 -1.06 -20.08 -5.77
C PRO A 52 0.21 -20.92 -5.57
N GLY A 53 1.24 -20.60 -6.34
CA GLY A 53 2.55 -21.22 -6.26
C GLY A 53 3.42 -20.63 -5.14
N PRO A 54 4.64 -21.15 -4.94
CA PRO A 54 5.55 -20.73 -3.87
C PRO A 54 6.03 -19.27 -3.95
N TYR A 55 5.85 -18.61 -5.10
CA TYR A 55 6.21 -17.21 -5.34
C TYR A 55 4.98 -16.29 -5.34
N ASP A 56 3.78 -16.85 -5.28
CA ASP A 56 2.53 -16.10 -5.30
C ASP A 56 2.18 -15.57 -3.93
N ILE A 57 1.77 -14.31 -3.92
CA ILE A 57 1.47 -13.57 -2.71
C ILE A 57 -0.04 -13.45 -2.60
N ILE A 58 -0.59 -14.13 -1.59
CA ILE A 58 -2.01 -14.11 -1.29
C ILE A 58 -2.35 -12.78 -0.61
N CYS A 59 -3.33 -12.09 -1.18
CA CYS A 59 -3.80 -10.77 -0.81
C CYS A 59 -5.26 -10.84 -0.35
N GLY A 60 -5.57 -10.16 0.75
CA GLY A 60 -6.93 -10.07 1.27
C GLY A 60 -7.00 -10.36 2.76
N ASP A 61 -6.94 -11.62 3.15
CA ASP A 61 -7.25 -12.05 4.51
C ASP A 61 -5.98 -12.22 5.38
N ARG A 62 -6.08 -11.78 6.63
CA ARG A 62 -5.06 -12.01 7.66
C ARG A 62 -5.21 -13.39 8.31
N SER A 63 -5.87 -14.33 7.63
CA SER A 63 -6.10 -15.66 8.16
C SER A 63 -4.77 -16.40 8.34
N LYS A 64 -4.74 -17.34 9.30
CA LYS A 64 -3.56 -18.18 9.55
C LYS A 64 -3.05 -18.88 8.27
N PRO A 65 -3.88 -19.53 7.43
CA PRO A 65 -3.37 -20.20 6.22
C PRO A 65 -2.76 -19.21 5.22
N SER A 66 -3.41 -18.08 4.95
CA SER A 66 -2.89 -17.06 4.03
C SER A 66 -1.56 -16.46 4.51
N VAL A 67 -1.44 -16.18 5.81
CA VAL A 67 -0.19 -15.67 6.40
C VAL A 67 0.92 -16.73 6.35
N ASN A 68 0.57 -18.01 6.50
CA ASN A 68 1.52 -19.10 6.55
C ASN A 68 1.99 -19.59 5.17
N HIS A 69 1.33 -19.14 4.09
CA HIS A 69 1.68 -19.47 2.72
C HIS A 69 3.14 -19.15 2.39
N THR A 70 3.80 -20.03 1.62
CA THR A 70 5.23 -19.91 1.28
C THR A 70 5.56 -18.56 0.64
N GLY A 71 4.74 -18.11 -0.31
CA GLY A 71 4.94 -16.81 -0.96
C GLY A 71 4.79 -15.63 0.01
N ASN A 72 3.87 -15.71 0.97
CA ASN A 72 3.67 -14.66 1.97
C ASN A 72 4.83 -14.61 2.99
N ARG A 73 5.40 -15.77 3.35
CA ARG A 73 6.62 -15.82 4.19
C ARG A 73 7.81 -15.21 3.46
N ARG A 74 8.04 -15.58 2.20
CA ARG A 74 9.09 -15.01 1.34
C ARG A 74 8.91 -13.50 1.18
N PHE A 75 7.70 -13.06 0.89
CA PHE A 75 7.33 -11.65 0.83
C PHE A 75 7.73 -10.91 2.11
N LYS A 76 7.42 -11.47 3.28
CA LYS A 76 7.80 -10.85 4.56
C LYS A 76 9.31 -10.71 4.72
N LEU A 77 10.10 -11.70 4.31
CA LEU A 77 11.56 -11.63 4.33
C LEU A 77 12.09 -10.56 3.37
N MET A 78 11.58 -10.52 2.13
CA MET A 78 11.94 -9.47 1.16
C MET A 78 11.65 -8.06 1.68
N ILE A 79 10.51 -7.88 2.36
CA ILE A 79 10.18 -6.61 3.01
C ILE A 79 11.20 -6.30 4.10
N GLN A 80 11.49 -7.24 5.00
CA GLN A 80 12.47 -7.04 6.09
C GLN A 80 13.86 -6.63 5.57
N MET A 81 14.32 -7.24 4.49
CA MET A 81 15.62 -6.92 3.87
C MET A 81 15.68 -5.53 3.24
N ASN A 82 14.52 -4.93 2.89
CA ASN A 82 14.45 -3.63 2.21
C ASN A 82 13.87 -2.51 3.10
N VAL A 83 13.48 -2.81 4.33
CA VAL A 83 12.95 -1.82 5.30
C VAL A 83 13.98 -0.72 5.55
N ASP A 84 15.25 -1.04 5.73
CA ASP A 84 16.28 -0.05 6.03
C ASP A 84 16.51 0.88 4.83
N LYS A 85 16.53 0.32 3.61
CA LYS A 85 16.60 1.11 2.36
C LYS A 85 15.42 2.07 2.25
N TYR A 86 14.21 1.60 2.49
CA TYR A 86 13.00 2.43 2.46
C TYR A 86 13.00 3.51 3.55
N LYS A 87 13.51 3.18 4.75
CA LYS A 87 13.59 4.11 5.88
C LYS A 87 14.61 5.22 5.64
N ASN A 88 15.75 4.88 5.05
CA ASN A 88 16.86 5.81 4.80
C ASN A 88 16.70 6.60 3.48
N ALA A 89 15.70 6.26 2.66
CA ALA A 89 15.40 6.99 1.43
C ALA A 89 15.01 8.46 1.74
N PRO A 90 15.69 9.45 1.12
CA PRO A 90 15.55 10.85 1.49
C PRO A 90 14.24 11.47 1.01
N SER A 91 13.78 11.10 -0.19
CA SER A 91 12.57 11.68 -0.79
C SER A 91 11.40 10.69 -0.88
N LYS A 92 10.19 11.22 -1.13
CA LYS A 92 8.99 10.40 -1.44
C LYS A 92 9.17 9.64 -2.77
N VAL A 93 9.93 10.20 -3.70
CA VAL A 93 10.22 9.57 -4.99
C VAL A 93 11.10 8.35 -4.77
N ASP A 94 12.18 8.46 -4.00
CA ASP A 94 13.08 7.33 -3.70
C ASP A 94 12.36 6.19 -2.98
N LYS A 95 11.47 6.54 -2.03
CA LYS A 95 10.59 5.56 -1.38
C LYS A 95 9.70 4.83 -2.36
N SER A 96 9.19 5.55 -3.36
CA SER A 96 8.35 4.97 -4.43
C SER A 96 9.18 4.04 -5.32
N LEU A 97 10.43 4.39 -5.63
CA LEU A 97 11.35 3.53 -6.39
C LEU A 97 11.68 2.22 -5.64
N VAL A 98 11.85 2.27 -4.31
CA VAL A 98 12.02 1.06 -3.49
C VAL A 98 10.76 0.17 -3.56
N VAL A 99 9.56 0.76 -3.56
CA VAL A 99 8.30 0.00 -3.69
C VAL A 99 8.17 -0.61 -5.09
N ILE A 100 8.46 0.16 -6.14
CA ILE A 100 8.40 -0.30 -7.54
C ILE A 100 9.37 -1.46 -7.75
N SER A 101 10.64 -1.29 -7.39
CA SER A 101 11.66 -2.34 -7.52
C SER A 101 11.31 -3.64 -6.78
N LEU A 102 10.64 -3.57 -5.64
CA LEU A 102 10.15 -4.75 -4.92
C LEU A 102 9.04 -5.48 -5.67
N VAL A 103 8.08 -4.74 -6.24
CA VAL A 103 7.02 -5.32 -7.07
C VAL A 103 7.64 -5.97 -8.30
N ASP A 104 8.52 -5.26 -8.99
CA ASP A 104 9.18 -5.76 -10.20
C ASP A 104 9.98 -7.03 -9.93
N ASN A 105 10.75 -7.07 -8.83
CA ASN A 105 11.49 -8.26 -8.42
C ASN A 105 10.56 -9.46 -8.20
N ILE A 106 9.43 -9.27 -7.52
CA ILE A 106 8.44 -10.33 -7.31
C ILE A 106 7.88 -10.83 -8.64
N ARG A 107 7.56 -9.92 -9.56
CA ARG A 107 7.04 -10.24 -10.89
C ARG A 107 8.09 -10.96 -11.76
N ASP A 108 9.35 -10.56 -11.67
CA ASP A 108 10.49 -11.15 -12.38
C ASP A 108 10.75 -12.60 -11.96
N LEU A 109 10.52 -12.91 -10.69
CA LEU A 109 10.56 -14.27 -10.16
C LEU A 109 9.33 -15.12 -10.55
N GLY A 110 8.44 -14.58 -11.38
CA GLY A 110 7.18 -15.23 -11.77
C GLY A 110 6.10 -15.17 -10.70
N GLY A 111 6.26 -14.34 -9.67
CA GLY A 111 5.28 -14.19 -8.59
C GLY A 111 4.11 -13.29 -8.99
N HIS A 112 2.91 -13.69 -8.59
CA HIS A 112 1.69 -12.92 -8.75
C HIS A 112 1.20 -12.39 -7.41
N PHE A 113 0.53 -11.23 -7.46
CA PHE A 113 -0.23 -10.74 -6.32
C PHE A 113 -1.68 -11.14 -6.52
N VAL A 114 -2.12 -12.20 -5.83
CA VAL A 114 -3.41 -12.81 -6.09
C VAL A 114 -4.36 -12.62 -4.93
N ARG A 115 -5.64 -12.45 -5.24
CA ARG A 115 -6.73 -12.41 -4.27
C ARG A 115 -7.77 -13.43 -4.66
N GLN A 116 -8.25 -14.19 -3.68
CA GLN A 116 -9.38 -15.08 -3.87
C GLN A 116 -10.68 -14.33 -3.61
N ASP A 117 -11.61 -14.46 -4.54
CA ASP A 117 -12.98 -14.00 -4.33
C ASP A 117 -13.73 -14.97 -3.40
N LYS A 118 -14.47 -14.44 -2.44
CA LYS A 118 -15.12 -15.23 -1.39
C LYS A 118 -16.33 -15.98 -1.91
N SER A 119 -17.06 -15.38 -2.86
CA SER A 119 -18.27 -15.94 -3.47
C SER A 119 -17.92 -16.98 -4.54
N THR A 120 -17.10 -16.61 -5.51
CA THR A 120 -16.77 -17.47 -6.66
C THR A 120 -15.64 -18.45 -6.40
N LYS A 121 -14.86 -18.27 -5.31
CA LYS A 121 -13.63 -19.02 -5.00
C LYS A 121 -12.53 -18.93 -6.06
N ARG A 122 -12.69 -18.05 -7.06
CA ARG A 122 -11.72 -17.83 -8.13
C ARG A 122 -10.61 -16.87 -7.69
N TRP A 123 -9.44 -17.04 -8.28
CA TRP A 123 -8.28 -16.19 -8.05
C TRP A 123 -8.18 -15.11 -9.12
N ALA A 124 -7.79 -13.90 -8.71
CA ALA A 124 -7.50 -12.80 -9.62
C ALA A 124 -6.19 -12.12 -9.22
N ASP A 125 -5.40 -11.72 -10.22
CA ASP A 125 -4.25 -10.85 -10.06
C ASP A 125 -4.75 -9.44 -9.74
N ILE A 126 -4.31 -8.87 -8.63
CA ILE A 126 -4.77 -7.56 -8.14
C ILE A 126 -4.20 -6.39 -8.97
N GLY A 127 -3.21 -6.65 -9.83
CA GLY A 127 -2.56 -5.64 -10.67
C GLY A 127 -1.52 -4.80 -9.92
N ASP A 128 -0.79 -3.97 -10.67
CA ASP A 128 0.44 -3.34 -10.14
C ASP A 128 0.17 -2.18 -9.19
N ARG A 129 -0.96 -1.49 -9.35
CA ARG A 129 -1.36 -0.44 -8.41
C ARG A 129 -1.59 -1.01 -7.01
N GLN A 130 -2.42 -2.04 -6.89
CA GLN A 130 -2.72 -2.67 -5.60
C GLN A 130 -1.49 -3.43 -5.05
N ALA A 131 -0.66 -4.00 -5.90
CA ALA A 131 0.62 -4.60 -5.50
C ALA A 131 1.55 -3.57 -4.83
N ARG A 132 1.73 -2.39 -5.43
CA ARG A 132 2.53 -1.29 -4.84
C ARG A 132 1.97 -0.83 -3.51
N GLU A 133 0.65 -0.67 -3.40
CA GLU A 133 -0.01 -0.31 -2.15
C GLU A 133 0.24 -1.35 -1.05
N LYS A 134 0.14 -2.64 -1.38
CA LYS A 134 0.41 -3.73 -0.45
C LYS A 134 1.87 -3.74 0.03
N VAL A 135 2.83 -3.56 -0.88
CA VAL A 135 4.27 -3.45 -0.55
C VAL A 135 4.51 -2.25 0.37
N GLY A 136 4.00 -1.07 0.00
CA GLY A 136 4.14 0.15 0.79
C GLY A 136 3.49 0.04 2.18
N TYR A 137 2.36 -0.66 2.30
CA TYR A 137 1.75 -0.96 3.60
C TYR A 137 2.65 -1.88 4.43
N ALA A 138 3.15 -2.98 3.84
CA ALA A 138 4.00 -3.94 4.54
C ALA A 138 5.32 -3.34 5.05
N LEU A 139 5.95 -2.45 4.27
CA LEU A 139 7.14 -1.71 4.69
C LEU A 139 6.85 -0.82 5.92
N ARG A 140 5.76 -0.04 5.87
CA ARG A 140 5.35 0.82 6.99
C ARG A 140 5.00 0.01 8.23
N ASP A 141 4.25 -1.08 8.06
CA ASP A 141 3.87 -1.96 9.16
C ASP A 141 5.09 -2.64 9.80
N SER A 142 6.07 -3.06 9.00
CA SER A 142 7.33 -3.63 9.49
C SER A 142 8.12 -2.63 10.34
N ILE A 143 8.18 -1.36 9.94
CA ILE A 143 8.85 -0.29 10.73
C ILE A 143 8.15 -0.11 12.08
N VAL A 144 6.82 -0.01 12.09
CA VAL A 144 6.03 0.16 13.32
C VAL A 144 6.18 -1.07 14.22
N ALA A 145 6.14 -2.27 13.66
CA ALA A 145 6.31 -3.52 14.39
C ALA A 145 7.70 -3.62 15.05
N SER A 146 8.75 -3.21 14.36
CA SER A 146 10.12 -3.21 14.89
C SER A 146 10.30 -2.23 16.05
N LYS A 147 9.73 -1.02 15.95
CA LYS A 147 9.73 -0.05 17.07
C LYS A 147 9.03 -0.62 18.32
N LYS A 148 7.80 -1.12 18.16
CA LYS A 148 7.03 -1.74 19.26
C LYS A 148 7.76 -2.90 19.92
N LYS A 149 8.49 -3.72 19.15
CA LYS A 149 9.31 -4.81 19.69
C LYS A 149 10.45 -4.29 20.57
N ASN A 150 11.13 -3.25 20.13
CA ASN A 150 12.22 -2.63 20.89
C ASN A 150 11.71 -2.01 22.19
N ASP A 151 10.58 -1.29 22.15
CA ASP A 151 9.98 -0.68 23.34
C ASP A 151 9.58 -1.73 24.38
N ARG A 152 8.97 -2.85 23.93
CA ARG A 152 8.62 -3.98 24.78
C ARG A 152 9.86 -4.63 25.40
N LYS A 153 10.96 -4.74 24.64
CA LYS A 153 12.23 -5.28 25.13
C LYS A 153 12.86 -4.36 26.19
N ALA A 154 12.86 -3.05 25.95
CA ALA A 154 13.35 -2.06 26.91
C ALA A 154 12.56 -2.09 28.22
N ARG A 155 11.22 -2.11 28.15
CA ARG A 155 10.35 -2.21 29.34
C ARG A 155 10.59 -3.49 30.15
N ARG A 156 10.79 -4.63 29.47
CA ARG A 156 11.12 -5.90 30.13
C ARG A 156 12.47 -5.83 30.85
N LYS A 157 13.50 -5.25 30.22
CA LYS A 157 14.82 -5.07 30.83
C LYS A 157 14.76 -4.17 32.07
N ASN A 158 14.01 -3.07 32.02
CA ASN A 158 13.85 -2.18 33.17
C ASN A 158 13.17 -2.86 34.37
N LYS A 159 12.13 -3.68 34.11
CA LYS A 159 11.44 -4.43 35.18
C LYS A 159 12.35 -5.45 35.87
N GLN A 160 13.24 -6.11 35.11
CA GLN A 160 14.21 -7.04 35.68
C GLN A 160 15.25 -6.32 36.55
N ILE A 161 15.77 -5.18 36.08
CA ILE A 161 16.74 -4.37 36.85
C ILE A 161 16.11 -3.87 38.17
N SER A 162 14.86 -3.42 38.15
CA SER A 162 14.16 -2.98 39.37
C SER A 162 13.91 -4.13 40.36
N SER A 163 13.58 -5.34 39.89
CA SER A 163 13.40 -6.49 40.79
C SER A 163 14.71 -6.98 41.42
N SER A 164 15.83 -6.87 40.70
CA SER A 164 17.13 -7.28 41.23
C SER A 164 17.70 -6.31 42.28
N LYS A 165 17.28 -5.04 42.25
CA LYS A 165 17.69 -4.00 43.21
C LYS A 165 16.88 -3.98 44.51
N VAL A 166 15.72 -4.64 44.54
CA VAL A 166 14.87 -4.73 45.75
C VAL A 166 15.28 -5.92 46.65
N ASN A 167 16.10 -6.85 46.13
CA ASN A 167 16.55 -8.04 46.86
C ASN A 167 18.03 -7.96 47.32
N GLN A 168 18.62 -6.76 47.34
CA GLN A 168 19.91 -6.45 47.98
C GLN A 168 19.68 -5.42 49.07
#